data_AF-L8HDN3-F1
#
_entry.id   AF-L8HDN3-F1
#
_cell.length_a   1.000
_cell.length_b   1.000
_cell.length_c   1.000
_cell.angle_alpha   90.00
_cell.angle_beta   90.00
_cell.angle_gamma   90.00
#
_symmetry.space_group_name_H-M   'P 1'
#
loop_
_entity.id
_entity.type
_entity.pdbx_description
1 polymer ?
#
loop_
_entity_poly.entity_id
_entity_poly.type
_entity_poly.pdbx_seq_one_letter_code
_entity_poly.pdbx_strand_id
1 'polypeptide(L)'
;MPWWDGEYSDKTDVFSLGVLLWELFSGKKHPTPLLCVPRRCEHALLDDPETPRARLVSRPPLSDAGIVALSVGRELQSLAERCCQLASASRPSAAEVMRELQYLHSTV
;
A
#
# COMPACT_ATOMS: atom_id res chain seq x y z
N MET A 1 -1.53 -15.29 -12.68
CA MET A 1 -0.44 -14.52 -13.31
C MET A 1 0.44 -13.95 -12.20
N PRO A 2 1.71 -13.57 -12.47
CA PRO A 2 2.47 -12.71 -11.58
C PRO A 2 1.80 -11.34 -11.39
N TRP A 3 2.32 -10.57 -10.44
CA TRP A 3 1.72 -9.34 -9.91
C TRP A 3 2.65 -8.11 -10.10
N TRP A 4 3.93 -8.37 -10.41
CA TRP A 4 4.84 -7.53 -11.19
C TRP A 4 5.65 -8.47 -12.10
N ASP A 5 5.68 -8.23 -13.41
CA ASP A 5 6.45 -9.01 -14.40
C ASP A 5 7.90 -8.50 -14.54
N GLY A 6 8.43 -7.87 -13.49
CA GLY A 6 9.71 -7.15 -13.50
C GLY A 6 9.63 -5.73 -14.08
N GLU A 7 8.46 -5.30 -14.56
CA GLU A 7 8.24 -3.95 -15.09
C GLU A 7 8.18 -2.89 -13.97
N TYR A 8 9.32 -2.23 -13.73
CA TYR A 8 9.40 -1.00 -12.96
C TYR A 8 8.74 0.16 -13.72
N SER A 9 7.98 1.00 -13.02
CA SER A 9 7.28 2.16 -13.57
C SER A 9 6.86 3.09 -12.43
N ASP A 10 6.46 4.33 -12.72
CA ASP A 10 5.96 5.29 -11.73
C ASP A 10 4.84 4.69 -10.83
N LYS A 11 4.12 3.68 -11.32
CA LYS A 11 3.08 2.94 -10.59
C LYS A 11 3.64 2.03 -9.48
N THR A 12 4.91 1.60 -9.51
CA THR A 12 5.55 0.89 -8.38
C THR A 12 5.87 1.84 -7.24
N ASP A 13 6.19 3.09 -7.54
CA ASP A 13 6.45 4.12 -6.53
C ASP A 13 5.15 4.59 -5.88
N VAL A 14 4.06 4.74 -6.67
CA VAL A 14 2.71 4.97 -6.12
C VAL A 14 2.26 3.84 -5.18
N PHE A 15 2.56 2.57 -5.49
CA PHE A 15 2.27 1.45 -4.58
C PHE A 15 3.07 1.56 -3.27
N SER A 16 4.36 1.87 -3.38
CA SER A 16 5.26 2.03 -2.22
C SER A 16 4.83 3.20 -1.33
N LEU A 17 4.45 4.33 -1.93
CA LEU A 17 3.85 5.47 -1.26
C LEU A 17 2.54 5.11 -0.55
N GLY A 18 1.68 4.30 -1.19
CA GLY A 18 0.44 3.82 -0.58
C GLY A 18 0.67 3.01 0.71
N VAL A 19 1.75 2.22 0.77
CA VAL A 19 2.10 1.50 2.00
C VAL A 19 2.75 2.43 3.02
N LEU A 20 3.59 3.40 2.63
CA LEU A 20 4.10 4.42 3.54
C LEU A 20 2.97 5.22 4.20
N LEU A 21 1.95 5.62 3.43
CA LEU A 21 0.73 6.24 3.96
C LEU A 21 0.03 5.30 4.98
N TRP A 22 -0.06 4.01 4.69
CA TRP A 22 -0.64 3.02 5.61
C TRP A 22 0.16 2.88 6.91
N GLU A 23 1.50 2.82 6.83
CA GLU A 23 2.38 2.74 8.01
C GLU A 23 2.28 4.00 8.87
N LEU A 24 2.24 5.18 8.26
CA LEU A 24 2.04 6.46 8.94
C LEU A 24 0.68 6.53 9.65
N PHE A 25 -0.41 6.17 8.97
CA PHE A 25 -1.76 6.31 9.51
C PHE A 25 -2.16 5.23 10.53
N SER A 26 -1.59 4.02 10.41
CA SER A 26 -1.81 2.93 11.37
C SER A 26 -0.84 2.95 12.56
N GLY A 27 0.23 3.75 12.50
CA GLY A 27 1.34 3.73 13.45
C GLY A 27 2.10 2.39 13.47
N LYS A 28 1.84 1.49 12.53
CA LYS A 28 2.32 0.10 12.52
C LYS A 28 3.15 -0.16 11.28
N LYS A 29 4.34 -0.71 11.48
CA LYS A 29 5.16 -1.22 10.39
C LYS A 29 4.44 -2.34 9.65
N HIS A 30 4.55 -2.36 8.32
CA HIS A 30 3.97 -3.41 7.49
C HIS A 30 4.57 -4.78 7.87
N PRO A 31 3.76 -5.84 8.05
CA PRO A 31 4.24 -7.12 8.61
C PRO A 31 5.21 -7.87 7.69
N THR A 32 5.31 -7.45 6.42
CA THR A 32 6.32 -7.92 5.46
C THR A 32 7.10 -6.73 4.91
N PRO A 33 8.45 -6.73 4.97
CA PRO A 33 9.25 -5.67 4.37
C PRO A 33 9.22 -5.79 2.84
N LEU A 34 8.58 -4.81 2.18
CA LEU A 34 8.35 -4.81 0.72
C LEU A 34 9.62 -5.00 -0.14
N LEU A 35 10.79 -4.70 0.42
CA LEU A 35 12.08 -4.67 -0.28
C LEU A 35 12.83 -6.01 -0.28
N CYS A 36 12.41 -7.02 0.49
CA CYS A 36 13.17 -8.26 0.63
C CYS A 36 12.31 -9.54 0.67
N VAL A 37 12.01 -10.09 -0.51
CA VAL A 37 12.02 -11.55 -0.68
C VAL A 37 13.41 -11.93 -1.20
N PRO A 38 14.28 -12.57 -0.41
CA PRO A 38 15.59 -12.98 -0.90
C PRO A 38 15.46 -13.97 -2.06
N ARG A 39 16.31 -13.88 -3.09
CA ARG A 39 16.33 -14.80 -4.25
C ARG A 39 16.59 -16.29 -3.90
N ARG A 40 16.80 -16.64 -2.62
CA ARG A 40 16.85 -18.03 -2.14
C ARG A 40 15.55 -18.54 -1.53
N CYS A 41 14.56 -17.68 -1.28
CA CYS A 41 13.29 -18.03 -0.65
C CYS A 41 12.18 -18.38 -1.65
N GLU A 42 12.44 -18.22 -2.95
CA GLU A 42 11.52 -18.53 -4.06
C GLU A 42 10.99 -19.97 -4.08
N HIS A 43 11.74 -20.93 -3.52
CA HIS A 43 11.32 -22.33 -3.38
C HIS A 43 10.79 -22.69 -1.97
N ALA A 44 10.78 -21.76 -1.01
CA ALA A 44 10.47 -22.05 0.40
C ALA A 44 9.20 -21.32 0.91
N LEU A 45 8.49 -20.60 0.03
CA LEU A 45 7.34 -19.76 0.35
C LEU A 45 6.12 -20.04 -0.56
N LEU A 46 6.14 -21.17 -1.28
CA LEU A 46 5.11 -21.56 -2.26
C LEU A 46 4.30 -22.80 -1.85
N ASP A 47 4.78 -23.61 -0.91
CA ASP A 47 4.15 -24.88 -0.52
C ASP A 47 2.99 -24.73 0.49
N ASP A 48 2.78 -23.53 1.03
CA ASP A 48 1.68 -23.23 1.95
C ASP A 48 0.60 -22.36 1.26
N PRO A 49 -0.67 -22.79 1.18
CA PRO A 49 -1.72 -22.04 0.50
C PRO A 49 -2.16 -20.75 1.23
N GLU A 50 -1.93 -20.61 2.54
CA GLU A 50 -2.07 -19.37 3.33
C GLU A 50 -0.86 -18.43 3.10
N THR A 51 -0.41 -18.39 1.84
CA THR A 51 0.86 -17.83 1.35
C THR A 51 1.22 -16.46 1.94
N PRO A 52 2.53 -16.12 2.02
CA PRO A 52 2.98 -14.75 2.29
C PRO A 52 2.43 -13.70 1.31
N ARG A 53 1.91 -14.09 0.13
CA ARG A 53 1.15 -13.20 -0.77
C ARG A 53 -0.12 -12.67 -0.12
N ALA A 54 -0.89 -13.53 0.57
CA ALA A 54 -2.02 -13.08 1.36
C ALA A 54 -1.55 -12.06 2.41
N ARG A 55 -0.41 -12.31 3.06
CA ARG A 55 0.18 -11.44 4.10
C ARG A 55 0.82 -10.14 3.58
N LEU A 56 1.12 -10.03 2.29
CA LEU A 56 1.50 -8.76 1.62
C LEU A 56 0.28 -7.91 1.25
N VAL A 57 -0.89 -8.53 1.09
CA VAL A 57 -2.13 -7.85 0.65
C VAL A 57 -3.07 -7.58 1.83
N SER A 58 -3.04 -8.43 2.88
CA SER A 58 -3.76 -8.29 4.15
C SER A 58 -3.10 -7.22 5.02
N ARG A 59 -3.13 -5.98 4.55
CA ARG A 59 -2.80 -4.80 5.33
C ARG A 59 -3.71 -4.79 6.57
N PRO A 60 -3.18 -4.62 7.79
CA PRO A 60 -4.02 -4.54 8.99
C PRO A 60 -4.99 -3.36 8.83
N PRO A 61 -6.29 -3.51 9.14
CA PRO A 61 -7.28 -2.48 8.85
C PRO A 61 -6.90 -1.14 9.48
N LEU A 62 -7.20 -0.04 8.78
CA LEU A 62 -7.03 1.34 9.25
C LEU A 62 -8.06 1.72 10.33
N SER A 63 -8.35 0.79 11.24
CA SER A 63 -9.21 0.97 12.41
C SER A 63 -8.42 1.46 13.64
N ASP A 64 -7.30 2.14 13.44
CA ASP A 64 -6.53 2.71 14.54
C ASP A 64 -7.04 4.11 14.91
N ALA A 65 -6.90 4.49 16.18
CA ALA A 65 -7.44 5.73 16.71
C ALA A 65 -6.84 6.96 16.00
N GLY A 66 -5.59 6.87 15.53
CA GLY A 66 -4.90 7.96 14.82
C GLY A 66 -5.66 8.44 13.58
N ILE A 67 -5.92 7.55 12.62
CA ILE A 67 -6.62 7.93 11.37
C ILE A 67 -8.12 8.21 11.61
N VAL A 68 -8.77 7.48 12.52
CA VAL A 68 -10.19 7.68 12.85
C VAL A 68 -10.43 9.03 13.56
N ALA A 69 -9.43 9.59 14.24
CA ALA A 69 -9.48 10.92 14.84
C ALA A 69 -9.26 12.07 13.84
N LEU A 70 -8.79 11.80 12.62
CA LEU A 70 -8.65 12.83 11.58
C LEU A 70 -10.01 13.10 10.91
N SER A 71 -10.37 14.37 10.76
CA SER A 71 -11.57 14.79 10.01
C SER A 71 -11.59 14.31 8.55
N VAL A 72 -10.40 14.20 7.94
CA VAL A 72 -10.15 13.67 6.58
C VAL A 72 -9.70 12.20 6.58
N GLY A 73 -9.93 11.46 7.68
CA GLY A 73 -9.40 10.11 7.88
C GLY A 73 -9.90 9.06 6.87
N ARG A 74 -11.17 9.12 6.44
CA ARG A 74 -11.73 8.18 5.46
C ARG A 74 -11.19 8.42 4.06
N GLU A 75 -10.94 9.69 3.75
CA GLU A 75 -10.45 10.17 2.48
C GLU A 75 -8.98 9.76 2.31
N LEU A 76 -8.17 9.96 3.37
CA LEU A 76 -6.79 9.47 3.45
C LEU A 76 -6.70 7.93 3.41
N GLN A 77 -7.61 7.21 4.09
CA GLN A 77 -7.73 5.76 3.98
C GLN A 77 -7.99 5.35 2.52
N SER A 78 -9.01 5.92 1.89
CA SER A 78 -9.40 5.54 0.53
C SER A 78 -8.28 5.83 -0.49
N LEU A 79 -7.52 6.92 -0.30
CA LEU A 79 -6.34 7.22 -1.11
C LEU A 79 -5.24 6.15 -0.95
N ALA A 80 -4.91 5.73 0.28
CA ALA A 80 -3.96 4.65 0.53
C ALA A 80 -4.45 3.27 0.02
N GLU A 81 -5.76 3.02 0.05
CA GLU A 81 -6.38 1.83 -0.54
C GLU A 81 -6.22 1.80 -2.06
N ARG A 82 -6.44 2.93 -2.75
CA ARG A 82 -6.26 3.06 -4.21
C ARG A 82 -4.79 3.00 -4.64
N CYS A 83 -3.87 3.58 -3.87
CA CYS A 83 -2.44 3.55 -4.18
C CYS A 83 -1.88 2.10 -4.21
N CYS A 84 -2.31 1.23 -3.29
CA CYS A 84 -1.84 -0.16 -3.24
C CYS A 84 -2.72 -1.17 -4.03
N GLN A 85 -3.44 -0.74 -5.06
CA GLN A 85 -4.18 -1.69 -5.91
C GLN A 85 -3.23 -2.68 -6.58
N LEU A 86 -3.63 -3.95 -6.68
CA LEU A 86 -2.77 -5.00 -7.25
C LEU A 86 -2.44 -4.70 -8.72
N ALA A 87 -3.44 -4.39 -9.53
CA ALA A 87 -3.23 -3.92 -10.91
C ALA A 87 -2.64 -2.50 -10.93
N SER A 88 -1.49 -2.33 -11.59
CA SER A 88 -0.80 -1.04 -11.75
C SER A 88 -1.67 0.02 -12.44
N ALA A 89 -2.48 -0.39 -13.42
CA ALA A 89 -3.44 0.47 -14.12
C ALA A 89 -4.57 1.00 -13.23
N SER A 90 -4.90 0.32 -12.12
CA SER A 90 -5.94 0.73 -11.16
C SER A 90 -5.44 1.66 -10.06
N ARG A 91 -4.12 1.91 -9.98
CA ARG A 91 -3.52 2.89 -9.08
C ARG A 91 -3.63 4.29 -9.70
N PRO A 92 -3.79 5.37 -8.90
CA PRO A 92 -3.66 6.75 -9.40
C PRO A 92 -2.25 7.03 -9.97
N SER A 93 -2.06 8.16 -10.64
CA SER A 93 -0.72 8.72 -10.91
C SER A 93 -0.19 9.49 -9.69
N ALA A 94 1.13 9.67 -9.59
CA ALA A 94 1.73 10.46 -8.52
C ALA A 94 1.19 11.92 -8.49
N ALA A 95 0.90 12.50 -9.66
CA ALA A 95 0.29 13.83 -9.76
C ALA A 95 -1.13 13.88 -9.19
N GLU A 96 -1.95 12.84 -9.37
CA GLU A 96 -3.28 12.75 -8.79
C GLU A 96 -3.24 12.56 -7.27
N VAL A 97 -2.31 11.72 -6.77
CA VAL A 97 -2.07 11.54 -5.32
C VAL A 97 -1.66 12.87 -4.68
N MET A 98 -0.71 13.59 -5.29
CA MET A 98 -0.26 14.91 -4.80
C MET A 98 -1.39 15.94 -4.78
N ARG A 99 -2.20 16.01 -5.85
CA ARG A 99 -3.37 16.91 -5.92
C ARG A 99 -4.40 16.60 -4.83
N GLU A 100 -4.65 15.33 -4.56
CA GLU A 100 -5.61 14.90 -3.54
C GLU A 100 -5.09 15.16 -2.12
N LEU A 101 -3.82 14.88 -1.83
CA LEU A 101 -3.19 15.24 -0.56
C LEU A 101 -3.21 16.76 -0.31
N GLN A 102 -2.96 17.57 -1.34
CA GLN A 102 -3.08 19.03 -1.26
C GLN A 102 -4.50 19.49 -0.96
N TYR A 103 -5.51 18.90 -1.63
CA TYR A 103 -6.92 19.19 -1.36
C TYR A 103 -7.31 18.86 0.09
N LEU A 104 -6.96 17.65 0.57
CA LEU A 104 -7.27 17.22 1.93
C LEU A 104 -6.55 18.10 2.98
N HIS A 105 -5.29 18.47 2.74
CA HIS A 105 -4.57 19.44 3.58
C HIS A 105 -5.20 20.84 3.57
N SER A 106 -5.88 21.25 2.49
CA SER A 106 -6.63 22.53 2.45
C SER A 106 -8.04 22.46 3.05
N THR A 107 -8.45 21.30 3.57
CA THR A 107 -9.79 21.04 4.14
C THR A 107 -9.77 20.86 5.68
N VAL A 108 -8.62 21.14 6.31
CA VAL A 108 -8.37 21.08 7.77
C VAL A 108 -7.93 22.43 8.33
#